data_AF-A0A5C5ZRT1-F1
#
_entry.id   AF-A0A5C5ZRT1-F1
#
_cell.length_a   1.000
_cell.length_b   1.000
_cell.length_c   1.000
_cell.angle_alpha   90.00
_cell.angle_beta   90.00
_cell.angle_gamma   90.00
#
_symmetry.space_group_name_H-M   'P 1'
#
loop_
_entity.id
_entity.type
_entity.pdbx_description
1 polymer ?
#
loop_
_entity_poly.entity_id
_entity_poly.type
_entity_poly.pdbx_seq_one_letter_code
_entity_poly.pdbx_strand_id
1 'polypeptide(L)'
;MVASQRHGAATEFDRTMRWTEATHRADEHGNHNGVARSTPPFAYREYFDAMQFADRNFRLACIDAIHCVGHLPDVFDEPESDAFADRIALLEAVVLTDELLRQLTRFSPDGGDDVYLFADPEWGAENDELYISRFDDLVLLPNLESIWVHAVTNEGAFDLSLLLECRSLKTFRADSFYVKPSDANDQIIERLVAGGVDVRID
;
A
#
# COMPACT_ATOMS: atom_id res chain seq x y z
N MET A 1 34.86 43.94 43.68
CA MET A 1 34.19 44.75 44.72
C MET A 1 32.70 44.75 44.41
N VAL A 2 31.96 43.81 44.97
CA VAL A 2 31.16 43.87 46.22
C VAL A 2 29.75 44.42 45.96
N ALA A 3 28.80 43.55 46.28
CA ALA A 3 27.35 43.61 46.12
C ALA A 3 26.65 44.56 47.09
N SER A 4 25.37 44.83 46.84
CA SER A 4 24.36 44.64 47.89
C SER A 4 22.97 44.38 47.29
N GLN A 5 22.35 43.31 47.79
CA GLN A 5 20.98 42.85 47.53
C GLN A 5 20.05 43.28 48.69
N ARG A 6 18.75 42.99 48.48
CA ARG A 6 17.71 42.49 49.43
C ARG A 6 16.61 43.51 49.74
N HIS A 7 15.31 43.17 49.89
CA HIS A 7 14.52 41.93 49.78
C HIS A 7 13.01 42.26 49.94
N GLY A 8 12.14 41.35 49.47
CA GLY A 8 10.83 40.98 50.06
C GLY A 8 9.58 41.61 49.39
N ALA A 9 8.46 40.93 49.19
CA ALA A 9 8.02 39.54 49.42
C ALA A 9 6.73 39.28 48.59
N ALA A 10 6.42 38.01 48.36
CA ALA A 10 5.28 37.49 47.61
C ALA A 10 3.91 37.69 48.29
N THR A 11 2.81 37.55 47.53
CA THR A 11 1.65 36.73 47.92
C THR A 11 0.75 36.44 46.72
N GLU A 12 0.49 35.14 46.53
CA GLU A 12 -0.56 34.52 45.73
C GLU A 12 -1.84 34.40 46.59
N PHE A 13 -2.97 33.99 45.97
CA PHE A 13 -4.35 33.78 46.48
C PHE A 13 -5.34 34.85 45.96
N ASP A 14 -6.56 34.56 45.51
CA ASP A 14 -7.36 33.37 45.20
C ASP A 14 -8.74 33.95 44.79
N ARG A 15 -9.62 33.12 44.21
CA ARG A 15 -11.08 33.27 44.13
C ARG A 15 -11.66 33.86 42.84
N THR A 16 -12.00 33.00 41.88
CA THR A 16 -13.31 32.30 41.74
C THR A 16 -14.46 33.23 41.35
N MET A 17 -14.70 33.36 40.04
CA MET A 17 -16.01 33.77 39.53
C MET A 17 -16.94 32.54 39.52
N ARG A 18 -17.92 32.57 40.43
CA ARG A 18 -19.06 31.66 40.44
C ARG A 18 -20.12 32.10 39.44
N TRP A 19 -20.56 31.15 38.63
CA TRP A 19 -21.95 30.75 38.39
C TRP A 19 -23.06 31.81 38.57
N THR A 20 -23.81 32.06 37.49
CA THR A 20 -25.27 32.17 37.59
C THR A 20 -25.91 31.19 36.61
N GLU A 21 -26.76 30.36 37.18
CA GLU A 21 -27.56 29.29 36.59
C GLU A 21 -28.96 29.84 36.24
N ALA A 22 -29.63 29.10 35.35
CA ALA A 22 -31.08 29.07 35.15
C ALA A 22 -31.63 30.19 34.24
N THR A 23 -32.48 29.93 33.23
CA THR A 23 -33.48 28.87 33.02
C THR A 23 -33.87 28.84 31.54
N HIS A 24 -34.03 27.67 30.93
CA HIS A 24 -35.30 27.21 30.33
C HIS A 24 -35.18 25.81 29.69
N ARG A 25 -35.98 24.86 30.21
CA ARG A 25 -36.51 23.64 29.53
C ARG A 25 -37.56 24.08 28.48
N ALA A 26 -38.02 23.30 27.51
CA ALA A 26 -38.08 21.85 27.27
C ALA A 26 -37.68 21.60 25.77
N ASP A 27 -37.83 20.48 25.06
CA ASP A 27 -38.68 19.29 25.16
C ASP A 27 -38.07 18.23 24.20
N GLU A 28 -37.95 16.99 24.69
CA GLU A 28 -38.30 15.73 24.02
C GLU A 28 -38.05 15.54 22.52
N HIS A 29 -36.97 14.83 22.16
CA HIS A 29 -37.07 13.67 21.25
C HIS A 29 -35.93 12.70 21.56
N GLY A 30 -36.29 11.51 22.04
CA GLY A 30 -35.35 10.40 22.10
C GLY A 30 -34.93 9.98 20.70
N ASN A 31 -33.64 9.76 20.50
CA ASN A 31 -33.24 8.59 19.74
C ASN A 31 -31.88 8.11 20.23
N HIS A 32 -31.84 6.81 20.46
CA HIS A 32 -30.69 5.98 20.71
C HIS A 32 -29.65 6.20 19.61
N ASN A 33 -28.39 6.30 19.98
CA ASN A 33 -27.26 5.71 19.26
C ASN A 33 -26.00 5.87 20.11
N GLY A 34 -25.88 4.96 21.09
CA GLY A 34 -24.56 4.54 21.52
C GLY A 34 -23.88 3.88 20.34
N VAL A 35 -23.18 4.67 19.52
CA VAL A 35 -22.22 4.13 18.57
C VAL A 35 -20.95 3.89 19.36
N ALA A 36 -20.92 2.76 20.06
CA ALA A 36 -19.65 2.12 20.32
C ALA A 36 -18.95 2.04 18.96
N ARG A 37 -17.80 2.69 18.81
CA ARG A 37 -16.86 2.35 17.75
C ARG A 37 -16.37 0.94 18.07
N SER A 38 -17.16 -0.07 17.74
CA SER A 38 -16.66 -1.41 17.58
C SER A 38 -15.85 -1.38 16.29
N THR A 39 -14.56 -1.08 16.40
CA THR A 39 -13.61 -1.61 15.44
C THR A 39 -13.80 -3.13 15.49
N PRO A 40 -14.25 -3.78 14.41
CA PRO A 40 -14.32 -5.23 14.44
C PRO A 40 -12.89 -5.75 14.55
N PRO A 41 -12.58 -6.70 15.45
CA PRO A 41 -11.33 -7.43 15.34
C PRO A 41 -11.39 -8.21 14.03
N PHE A 42 -10.42 -7.98 13.15
CA PHE A 42 -10.09 -8.77 11.95
C PHE A 42 -11.02 -9.97 11.69
N ALA A 43 -12.13 -9.73 11.00
CA ALA A 43 -13.08 -10.77 10.63
C ALA A 43 -13.64 -10.53 9.23
N TYR A 44 -12.74 -10.34 8.24
CA TYR A 44 -13.09 -10.59 6.85
C TYR A 44 -13.07 -12.09 6.60
N ARG A 45 -14.07 -12.80 7.11
CA ARG A 45 -14.29 -14.23 6.84
C ARG A 45 -15.70 -14.45 6.31
N GLU A 46 -16.10 -13.61 5.36
CA GLU A 46 -17.05 -14.04 4.34
C GLU A 46 -16.24 -14.72 3.24
N TYR A 47 -16.68 -15.89 2.80
CA TYR A 47 -16.03 -16.71 1.79
C TYR A 47 -16.06 -15.99 0.43
N PHE A 48 -15.20 -14.99 0.25
CA PHE A 48 -14.71 -14.64 -1.06
C PHE A 48 -13.72 -15.73 -1.46
N ASP A 49 -13.88 -16.30 -2.65
CA ASP A 49 -12.82 -17.12 -3.25
C ASP A 49 -11.60 -16.20 -3.36
N ALA A 50 -10.70 -16.32 -2.38
CA ALA A 50 -9.48 -15.53 -2.36
C ALA A 50 -8.76 -15.79 -3.66
N MET A 51 -8.45 -14.73 -4.40
CA MET A 51 -7.72 -14.88 -5.64
C MET A 51 -6.38 -15.55 -5.37
N GLN A 52 -6.11 -16.60 -6.13
CA GLN A 52 -4.84 -17.30 -6.06
C GLN A 52 -3.85 -16.56 -6.96
N PHE A 53 -2.78 -16.08 -6.34
CA PHE A 53 -1.63 -15.53 -7.03
C PHE A 53 -0.60 -16.64 -7.21
N ALA A 54 -0.02 -16.74 -8.40
CA ALA A 54 1.10 -17.62 -8.68
C ALA A 54 2.38 -17.15 -7.97
N ASP A 55 2.54 -15.84 -7.77
CA ASP A 55 3.69 -15.24 -7.09
C ASP A 55 3.28 -14.47 -5.82
N ARG A 56 3.85 -14.88 -4.67
CA ARG A 56 3.59 -14.24 -3.38
C ARG A 56 3.98 -12.76 -3.41
N ASN A 57 5.13 -12.42 -3.96
CA ASN A 57 5.68 -11.07 -3.90
C ASN A 57 4.95 -10.16 -4.91
N PHE A 58 4.48 -10.69 -6.04
CA PHE A 58 3.55 -9.97 -6.92
C PHE A 58 2.25 -9.61 -6.18
N ARG A 59 1.73 -10.54 -5.37
CA ARG A 59 0.56 -10.28 -4.51
C ARG A 59 0.84 -9.16 -3.51
N LEU A 60 2.01 -9.16 -2.87
CA LEU A 60 2.41 -8.08 -1.94
C LEU A 60 2.48 -6.72 -2.64
N ALA A 61 3.09 -6.66 -3.82
CA ALA A 61 3.10 -5.45 -4.64
C ALA A 61 1.69 -4.97 -5.02
N CYS A 62 0.74 -5.89 -5.24
CA CYS A 62 -0.66 -5.50 -5.47
C CYS A 62 -1.29 -4.88 -4.22
N ILE A 63 -0.99 -5.37 -3.02
CA ILE A 63 -1.45 -4.77 -1.76
C ILE A 63 -0.96 -3.33 -1.66
N ASP A 64 0.32 -3.09 -1.93
CA ASP A 64 0.90 -1.75 -1.93
C ASP A 64 0.20 -0.84 -2.95
N ALA A 65 0.09 -1.29 -4.19
CA ALA A 65 -0.53 -0.51 -5.26
C ALA A 65 -1.98 -0.13 -4.91
N ILE A 66 -2.74 -1.04 -4.29
CA ILE A 66 -4.13 -0.80 -3.85
C ILE A 66 -4.17 0.16 -2.65
N HIS A 67 -3.22 0.06 -1.72
CA HIS A 67 -3.07 1.03 -0.63
C HIS A 67 -2.77 2.42 -1.18
N CYS A 68 -1.84 2.55 -2.13
CA CYS A 68 -1.46 3.80 -2.77
C CYS A 68 -2.62 4.51 -3.49
N VAL A 69 -3.59 3.76 -4.03
CA VAL A 69 -4.82 4.34 -4.61
C VAL A 69 -5.94 4.56 -3.57
N GLY A 70 -5.68 4.33 -2.29
CA GLY A 70 -6.56 4.67 -1.17
C GLY A 70 -7.63 3.63 -0.85
N HIS A 71 -7.50 2.40 -1.34
CA HIS A 71 -8.50 1.34 -1.16
C HIS A 71 -8.18 0.36 -0.02
N LEU A 72 -7.03 0.52 0.66
CA LEU A 72 -6.58 -0.29 1.80
C LEU A 72 -5.91 0.55 2.93
N PRO A 73 -6.56 1.59 3.49
CA PRO A 73 -5.90 2.60 4.33
C PRO A 73 -5.30 2.11 5.66
N ASP A 74 -5.66 0.91 6.12
CA ASP A 74 -5.29 0.42 7.47
C ASP A 74 -4.34 -0.80 7.41
N VAL A 75 -3.86 -1.20 6.24
CA VAL A 75 -3.03 -2.42 6.09
C VAL A 75 -1.64 -2.29 6.73
N PHE A 76 -1.14 -1.06 6.85
CA PHE A 76 0.20 -0.76 7.38
C PHE A 76 0.20 -0.13 8.77
N ASP A 77 -0.92 -0.25 9.51
CA ASP A 77 -0.98 0.17 10.92
C ASP A 77 0.03 -0.60 11.78
N GLU A 78 0.48 0.00 12.90
CA GLU A 78 1.54 -0.55 13.76
C GLU A 78 1.30 -2.03 14.10
N PRO A 79 2.16 -2.95 13.63
CA PRO A 79 1.97 -4.36 13.88
C PRO A 79 2.29 -4.70 15.33
N GLU A 80 1.63 -5.72 15.87
CA GLU A 80 1.89 -6.21 17.23
C GLU A 80 3.29 -6.84 17.38
N SER A 81 3.93 -7.20 16.27
CA SER A 81 5.24 -7.87 16.20
C SER A 81 6.13 -7.23 15.13
N ASP A 82 7.41 -7.08 15.46
CA ASP A 82 8.46 -6.66 14.52
C ASP A 82 9.08 -7.84 13.75
N ALA A 83 8.64 -9.07 14.03
CA ALA A 83 9.18 -10.22 13.33
C ALA A 83 8.69 -10.26 11.88
N PHE A 84 9.63 -10.32 10.93
CA PHE A 84 9.36 -10.40 9.48
C PHE A 84 8.26 -11.41 9.14
N ALA A 85 8.36 -12.64 9.68
CA ALA A 85 7.39 -13.70 9.41
C ALA A 85 5.96 -13.35 9.87
N ASP A 86 5.81 -12.66 10.99
CA ASP A 86 4.51 -12.25 11.51
C ASP A 86 3.91 -11.13 10.62
N ARG A 87 4.75 -10.18 10.20
CA ARG A 87 4.34 -9.09 9.31
C ARG A 87 3.95 -9.59 7.91
N ILE A 88 4.70 -10.53 7.35
CA ILE A 88 4.33 -11.23 6.12
C ILE A 88 2.99 -11.95 6.29
N ALA A 89 2.78 -12.66 7.40
CA ALA A 89 1.51 -13.34 7.65
C ALA A 89 0.31 -12.38 7.73
N LEU A 90 0.50 -11.17 8.27
CA LEU A 90 -0.53 -10.11 8.26
C LEU A 90 -0.87 -9.67 6.82
N LEU A 91 0.15 -9.43 5.98
CA LEU A 91 -0.06 -9.07 4.58
C LEU A 91 -0.69 -10.21 3.77
N GLU A 92 -0.33 -11.46 4.06
CA GLU A 92 -0.93 -12.65 3.46
C GLU A 92 -2.40 -12.85 3.86
N ALA A 93 -2.82 -12.32 5.00
CA ALA A 93 -4.21 -12.35 5.44
C ALA A 93 -5.11 -11.32 4.72
N VAL A 94 -4.54 -10.33 4.03
CA VAL A 94 -5.32 -9.33 3.26
C VAL A 94 -6.08 -9.99 2.12
N VAL A 95 -7.40 -9.85 2.09
CA VAL A 95 -8.23 -10.44 1.01
C VAL A 95 -8.24 -9.49 -0.19
N LEU A 96 -7.54 -9.88 -1.26
CA LEU A 96 -7.60 -9.18 -2.55
C LEU A 96 -8.75 -9.74 -3.38
N THR A 97 -9.71 -8.89 -3.70
CA THR A 97 -10.88 -9.22 -4.53
C THR A 97 -10.69 -8.70 -5.95
N ASP A 98 -11.44 -9.24 -6.91
CA ASP A 98 -11.49 -8.73 -8.29
C ASP A 98 -11.85 -7.24 -8.34
N GLU A 99 -12.75 -6.79 -7.46
CA GLU A 99 -13.14 -5.37 -7.38
C GLU A 99 -11.98 -4.47 -6.95
N LEU A 100 -11.15 -4.90 -6.00
CA LEU A 100 -9.97 -4.15 -5.59
C LEU A 100 -8.92 -4.11 -6.71
N LEU A 101 -8.70 -5.24 -7.39
CA LEU A 101 -7.69 -5.32 -8.45
C LEU A 101 -8.09 -4.55 -9.72
N ARG A 102 -9.40 -4.39 -9.98
CA ARG A 102 -9.92 -3.49 -11.01
C ARG A 102 -9.58 -2.02 -10.77
N GLN A 103 -9.28 -1.61 -9.53
CA GLN A 103 -8.87 -0.23 -9.25
C GLN A 103 -7.44 0.06 -9.74
N LEU A 104 -6.63 -0.99 -9.97
CA LEU A 104 -5.26 -0.82 -10.42
C LEU A 104 -5.21 -0.49 -11.91
N THR A 105 -4.81 0.76 -12.19
CA THR A 105 -4.51 1.25 -13.54
C THR A 105 -3.01 1.40 -13.77
N ARG A 106 -2.21 1.38 -12.71
CA ARG A 106 -0.75 1.47 -12.74
C ARG A 106 -0.16 0.42 -11.81
N PHE A 107 0.91 -0.21 -12.24
CA PHE A 107 1.64 -1.20 -11.45
C PHE A 107 3.14 -0.96 -11.62
N SER A 108 3.80 -0.67 -10.52
CA SER A 108 5.20 -0.23 -10.51
C SER A 108 5.81 -0.68 -9.19
N PRO A 109 6.06 -1.98 -9.00
CA PRO A 109 6.63 -2.49 -7.76
C PRO A 109 8.08 -2.00 -7.57
N ASP A 110 8.34 -1.27 -6.49
CA ASP A 110 9.64 -0.70 -6.11
C ASP A 110 10.14 -1.35 -4.81
N GLY A 111 11.46 -1.52 -4.66
CA GLY A 111 12.03 -1.98 -3.40
C GLY A 111 11.72 -1.04 -2.23
N GLY A 112 11.51 0.25 -2.49
CA GLY A 112 11.12 1.25 -1.49
C GLY A 112 9.61 1.30 -1.18
N ASP A 113 8.79 0.42 -1.75
CA ASP A 113 7.34 0.40 -1.47
C ASP A 113 7.04 0.13 0.01
N ASP A 114 5.95 0.73 0.50
CA ASP A 114 5.55 0.68 1.90
C ASP A 114 5.33 -0.77 2.36
N VAL A 115 4.85 -1.65 1.47
CA VAL A 115 4.66 -3.07 1.79
C VAL A 115 5.95 -3.79 2.19
N TYR A 116 7.08 -3.44 1.56
CA TYR A 116 8.36 -4.09 1.83
C TYR A 116 9.00 -3.52 3.09
N LEU A 117 8.92 -2.20 3.28
CA LEU A 117 9.34 -1.53 4.53
C LEU A 117 8.47 -1.94 5.72
N PHE A 118 7.20 -2.22 5.49
CA PHE A 118 6.33 -2.81 6.49
C PHE A 118 6.79 -4.22 6.83
N ALA A 119 7.03 -5.08 5.84
CA ALA A 119 7.47 -6.45 6.09
C ALA A 119 8.83 -6.51 6.81
N ASP A 120 9.80 -5.73 6.35
CA ASP A 120 11.15 -5.61 6.86
C ASP A 120 11.54 -4.13 7.00
N PRO A 121 11.47 -3.54 8.20
CA PRO A 121 11.86 -2.14 8.41
C PRO A 121 13.33 -1.83 8.10
N GLU A 122 14.19 -2.85 8.04
CA GLU A 122 15.61 -2.72 7.69
C GLU A 122 15.85 -3.04 6.19
N TRP A 123 14.78 -3.18 5.41
CA TRP A 123 14.86 -3.52 3.99
C TRP A 123 15.73 -2.52 3.23
N GLY A 124 16.86 -3.03 2.72
CA GLY A 124 17.79 -2.28 1.89
C GLY A 124 17.71 -2.62 0.41
N ALA A 125 16.75 -3.44 -0.02
CA ALA A 125 16.73 -4.05 -1.35
C ALA A 125 17.97 -4.89 -1.69
N GLU A 126 18.61 -5.49 -0.68
CA GLU A 126 19.88 -6.22 -0.83
C GLU A 126 19.74 -7.76 -0.74
N ASN A 127 18.54 -8.29 -0.50
CA ASN A 127 18.30 -9.75 -0.48
C ASN A 127 17.14 -10.14 -1.42
N ASP A 128 17.16 -11.35 -1.96
CA ASP A 128 16.23 -11.76 -3.02
C ASP A 128 14.84 -12.18 -2.48
N GLU A 129 14.57 -12.09 -1.17
CA GLU A 129 13.39 -12.69 -0.53
C GLU A 129 12.07 -12.05 -0.97
N LEU A 130 12.11 -10.76 -1.35
CA LEU A 130 10.95 -9.97 -1.79
C LEU A 130 10.91 -9.77 -3.32
N TYR A 131 11.81 -10.43 -4.07
CA TYR A 131 11.79 -10.33 -5.53
C TYR A 131 10.58 -11.04 -6.13
N ILE A 132 9.92 -10.35 -7.05
CA ILE A 132 8.90 -10.93 -7.92
C ILE A 132 9.62 -11.86 -8.90
N SER A 133 9.26 -13.13 -8.82
CA SER A 133 9.84 -14.19 -9.65
C SER A 133 9.04 -14.45 -10.91
N ARG A 134 7.75 -14.09 -10.90
CA ARG A 134 6.80 -14.34 -11.98
C ARG A 134 5.77 -13.23 -12.11
N PHE A 135 5.34 -13.00 -13.35
CA PHE A 135 4.35 -11.99 -13.71
C PHE A 135 3.09 -12.59 -14.37
N ASP A 136 2.91 -13.92 -14.32
CA ASP A 136 1.72 -14.60 -14.87
C ASP A 136 0.41 -13.99 -14.32
N ASP A 137 0.46 -13.44 -13.10
CA ASP A 137 -0.66 -12.80 -12.42
C ASP A 137 -1.06 -11.43 -13.01
N LEU A 138 -0.36 -10.89 -14.02
CA LEU A 138 -0.78 -9.67 -14.72
C LEU A 138 -2.19 -9.78 -15.32
N VAL A 139 -2.62 -10.99 -15.68
CA VAL A 139 -3.98 -11.26 -16.17
C VAL A 139 -5.07 -10.93 -15.15
N LEU A 140 -4.71 -10.82 -13.88
CA LEU A 140 -5.59 -10.46 -12.76
C LEU A 140 -5.85 -8.95 -12.67
N LEU A 141 -5.15 -8.14 -13.47
CA LEU A 141 -5.23 -6.67 -13.46
C LEU A 141 -5.91 -6.16 -14.75
N PRO A 142 -7.24 -6.31 -14.90
CA PRO A 142 -7.93 -6.09 -16.20
C PRO A 142 -7.91 -4.63 -16.67
N ASN A 143 -7.72 -3.69 -15.77
CA ASN A 143 -7.70 -2.25 -16.05
C ASN A 143 -6.29 -1.67 -16.08
N LEU A 144 -5.25 -2.51 -16.08
CA LEU A 144 -3.86 -2.05 -16.07
C LEU A 144 -3.53 -1.28 -17.35
N GLU A 145 -3.24 0.01 -17.19
CA GLU A 145 -2.88 0.91 -18.29
C GLU A 145 -1.38 1.18 -18.36
N SER A 146 -0.66 1.10 -17.24
CA SER A 146 0.76 1.37 -17.18
C SER A 146 1.47 0.35 -16.29
N ILE A 147 2.58 -0.20 -16.78
CA ILE A 147 3.47 -1.03 -15.98
C ILE A 147 4.91 -0.55 -16.06
N TRP A 148 5.59 -0.51 -14.92
CA TRP A 148 7.03 -0.25 -14.82
C TRP A 148 7.71 -1.35 -14.02
N VAL A 149 8.54 -2.15 -14.68
CA VAL A 149 9.31 -3.22 -14.06
C VAL A 149 10.67 -2.69 -13.61
N HIS A 150 10.93 -2.71 -12.31
CA HIS A 150 12.16 -2.24 -11.68
C HIS A 150 12.44 -3.02 -10.37
N ALA A 151 13.53 -2.61 -9.69
CA ALA A 151 14.12 -2.93 -8.36
C ALA A 151 13.79 -4.23 -7.58
N VAL A 152 12.63 -4.84 -7.77
CA VAL A 152 12.15 -6.06 -7.08
C VAL A 152 11.75 -7.15 -8.08
N THR A 153 12.53 -7.30 -9.16
CA THR A 153 12.32 -8.36 -10.15
C THR A 153 13.60 -9.16 -10.33
N ASN A 154 13.48 -10.49 -10.36
CA ASN A 154 14.62 -11.36 -10.69
C ASN A 154 15.19 -11.00 -12.08
N GLU A 155 16.51 -11.02 -12.23
CA GLU A 155 17.17 -10.67 -13.48
C GLU A 155 16.67 -11.52 -14.66
N GLY A 156 16.11 -10.84 -15.68
CA GLY A 156 15.54 -11.48 -16.86
C GLY A 156 14.34 -12.39 -16.59
N ALA A 157 13.61 -12.17 -15.50
CA ALA A 157 12.40 -12.91 -15.18
C ALA A 157 11.14 -12.37 -15.89
N PHE A 158 11.20 -11.18 -16.48
CA PHE A 158 10.03 -10.57 -17.10
C PHE A 158 9.81 -11.09 -18.53
N ASP A 159 8.75 -11.89 -18.70
CA ASP A 159 8.27 -12.34 -20.01
C ASP A 159 7.39 -11.27 -20.66
N LEU A 160 7.90 -10.60 -21.69
CA LEU A 160 7.17 -9.55 -22.42
C LEU A 160 5.88 -10.07 -23.07
N SER A 161 5.77 -11.37 -23.34
CA SER A 161 4.59 -11.92 -24.03
C SER A 161 3.31 -11.75 -23.20
N LEU A 162 3.44 -11.66 -21.87
CA LEU A 162 2.35 -11.39 -20.93
C LEU A 162 1.70 -10.02 -21.17
N LEU A 163 2.47 -9.04 -21.67
CA LEU A 163 1.94 -7.71 -21.98
C LEU A 163 0.95 -7.73 -23.15
N LEU A 164 1.02 -8.73 -24.02
CA LEU A 164 0.07 -8.89 -25.14
C LEU A 164 -1.34 -9.28 -24.66
N GLU A 165 -1.46 -9.79 -23.43
CA GLU A 165 -2.74 -10.13 -22.80
C GLU A 165 -3.37 -8.93 -22.09
N CYS A 166 -2.57 -7.90 -21.79
CA CYS A 166 -2.99 -6.68 -21.10
C CYS A 166 -3.72 -5.73 -22.06
N ARG A 167 -5.02 -5.94 -22.27
CA ARG A 167 -5.83 -5.22 -23.28
C ARG A 167 -5.94 -3.71 -23.06
N SER A 168 -5.79 -3.26 -21.82
CA SER A 168 -5.90 -1.85 -21.44
C SER A 168 -4.55 -1.13 -21.44
N LEU A 169 -3.45 -1.84 -21.71
CA LEU A 169 -2.09 -1.34 -21.60
C LEU A 169 -1.83 -0.21 -22.61
N LYS A 170 -1.28 0.89 -22.10
CA LYS A 170 -0.90 2.08 -22.87
C LYS A 170 0.58 2.40 -22.73
N THR A 171 1.20 2.01 -21.61
CA THR A 171 2.61 2.31 -21.33
C THR A 171 3.29 1.12 -20.67
N PHE A 172 4.45 0.76 -21.21
CA PHE A 172 5.35 -0.22 -20.63
C PHE A 172 6.74 0.38 -20.47
N ARG A 173 7.28 0.26 -19.25
CA ARG A 173 8.66 0.64 -18.93
C ARG A 173 9.38 -0.50 -18.23
N ALA A 174 10.66 -0.64 -18.54
CA ALA A 174 11.53 -1.53 -17.80
C ALA A 174 12.98 -1.05 -17.88
N ASP A 175 13.78 -1.35 -16.87
CA ASP A 175 15.23 -1.27 -17.05
C ASP A 175 15.70 -2.47 -17.89
N SER A 176 16.65 -2.24 -18.78
CA SER A 176 17.24 -3.25 -19.68
C SER A 176 17.82 -4.46 -18.94
N PHE A 177 18.15 -4.31 -17.66
CA PHE A 177 18.57 -5.40 -16.79
C PHE A 177 17.48 -6.49 -16.61
N TYR A 178 16.21 -6.11 -16.63
CA TYR A 178 15.08 -7.02 -16.39
C TYR A 178 14.50 -7.62 -17.67
N VAL A 179 14.83 -7.07 -18.84
CA VAL A 179 14.37 -7.54 -20.15
C VAL A 179 15.56 -7.98 -20.99
N LYS A 180 15.80 -9.28 -21.05
CA LYS A 180 16.93 -9.85 -21.82
C LYS A 180 16.74 -9.61 -23.32
N PRO A 181 17.72 -9.02 -24.03
CA PRO A 181 17.62 -8.84 -25.48
C PRO A 181 17.46 -10.18 -26.21
N SER A 182 16.48 -10.26 -27.11
CA SER A 182 16.28 -11.42 -27.99
C SER A 182 15.37 -11.08 -29.16
N ASP A 183 15.52 -11.78 -30.29
CA ASP A 183 14.64 -11.61 -31.45
C ASP A 183 13.15 -11.80 -31.11
N ALA A 184 12.85 -12.66 -30.13
CA ALA A 184 11.50 -12.87 -29.64
C ALA A 184 10.96 -11.64 -28.92
N ASN A 185 11.78 -11.01 -28.07
CA ASN A 185 11.41 -9.79 -27.37
C ASN A 185 11.25 -8.61 -28.34
N ASP A 186 12.13 -8.49 -29.33
CA ASP A 186 12.03 -7.46 -30.38
C ASP A 186 10.69 -7.56 -31.13
N GLN A 187 10.29 -8.77 -31.53
CA GLN A 187 9.00 -9.01 -32.19
C GLN A 187 7.80 -8.68 -31.29
N ILE A 188 7.90 -8.93 -29.98
CA ILE A 188 6.85 -8.57 -29.03
C ILE A 188 6.76 -7.04 -28.88
N ILE A 189 7.90 -6.36 -28.76
CA ILE A 189 7.96 -4.89 -28.67
C ILE A 189 7.36 -4.26 -29.93
N GLU A 190 7.71 -4.74 -31.12
CA GLU A 190 7.12 -4.27 -32.38
C GLU A 190 5.59 -4.41 -32.38
N ARG A 191 5.07 -5.53 -31.88
CA ARG A 191 3.62 -5.77 -31.77
C ARG A 191 2.95 -4.84 -30.77
N LEU A 192 3.57 -4.58 -29.62
CA LEU A 192 3.07 -3.64 -28.61
C LEU A 192 3.00 -2.22 -29.18
N VAL A 193 4.08 -1.77 -29.83
CA VAL A 193 4.15 -0.45 -30.48
C VAL A 193 3.11 -0.33 -31.60
N ALA A 194 2.96 -1.36 -32.44
CA ALA A 194 1.92 -1.39 -33.47
C ALA A 194 0.50 -1.36 -32.88
N GLY A 195 0.31 -1.89 -31.67
CA GLY A 195 -0.92 -1.80 -30.88
C GLY A 195 -1.15 -0.44 -30.20
N GLY A 196 -0.19 0.48 -30.29
CA GLY A 196 -0.28 1.83 -29.71
C GLY A 196 0.26 1.95 -28.28
N VAL A 197 1.01 0.97 -27.79
CA VAL A 197 1.67 1.03 -26.46
C VAL A 197 2.96 1.85 -26.56
N ASP A 198 3.15 2.82 -25.65
CA ASP A 198 4.43 3.51 -25.44
C ASP A 198 5.38 2.58 -24.68
N VAL A 199 6.38 2.03 -25.38
CA VAL A 199 7.38 1.11 -24.82
C VAL A 199 8.70 1.84 -24.62
N ARG A 200 9.25 1.79 -23.41
CA ARG A 200 10.60 2.30 -23.09
C ARG A 200 11.39 1.28 -22.31
N ILE A 201 12.61 1.02 -22.76
CA ILE A 201 13.55 0.14 -22.09
C ILE A 201 14.84 0.93 -21.94
N ASP A 202 15.20 1.25 -20.69
CA ASP A 202 16.30 2.16 -20.33
C ASP A 202 17.58 1.42 -19.88
#